data_AF-A0AAV9JG38-F1
#
_entry.id   AF-A0AAV9JG38-F1
#
_cell.length_a   1.000
_cell.length_b   1.000
_cell.length_c   1.000
_cell.angle_alpha   90.00
_cell.angle_beta   90.00
_cell.angle_gamma   90.00
#
_symmetry.space_group_name_H-M   'P 1'
#
loop_
_entity.id
_entity.type
_entity.pdbx_description
1 polymer ?
#
loop_
_entity_poly.entity_id
_entity_poly.type
_entity_poly.pdbx_seq_one_letter_code
_entity_poly.pdbx_strand_id
1 'polypeptide(L)'
;MASYLSSYAHIQEATTPLATLGLADNVIHSAADIKSAHRRLALRLHPDKCPVTELLGLHQTLFLKVQQAYEDLQKKLDEGFVDASGEVRVASLLAEAPSALHARVLDFKQALKDERDSICAAKHAEEENQAARSARTAAARAHTKEGRDRHFGIKDKERQHRPSLEKKHRNKLMRAGLQKSLSIRSRSGSGIENTEPYEAQFEMRPEEPNRKTEHIERPLRDQAEIDRCRKNVLLSGAPVSVSTADKACRTNGAASKVQAAHLRRVRELQQGLITEAYYQDAFTAAEDAIEATTDSELKRLVNEVPELSRNVLVGSAELGTSLAAMLGLLTVEPGREVPATQRRSNKAVDDWEAEEERLEATEA
;
A
#
# COMPACT_ATOMS: atom_id res chain seq x y z
N MET A 1 -38.10 -39.40 7.21
CA MET A 1 -37.76 -40.83 7.39
C MET A 1 -36.91 -41.41 6.25
N ALA A 2 -37.13 -41.05 4.97
CA ALA A 2 -36.36 -41.60 3.84
C ALA A 2 -34.82 -41.42 3.94
N SER A 3 -34.34 -40.32 4.52
CA SER A 3 -32.90 -40.07 4.68
C SER A 3 -32.20 -41.01 5.69
N TYR A 4 -32.93 -41.56 6.68
CA TYR A 4 -32.32 -42.46 7.68
C TYR A 4 -32.00 -43.83 7.09
N LEU A 5 -32.92 -44.38 6.29
CA LEU A 5 -32.77 -45.71 5.68
C LEU A 5 -31.59 -45.77 4.71
N SER A 6 -31.36 -44.69 3.96
CA SER A 6 -30.22 -44.59 3.04
C SER A 6 -28.86 -44.67 3.76
N SER A 7 -28.74 -44.05 4.94
CA SER A 7 -27.51 -44.14 5.74
C SER A 7 -27.27 -45.52 6.33
N TYR A 8 -28.34 -46.27 6.67
CA TYR A 8 -28.20 -47.59 7.29
C TYR A 8 -27.73 -48.62 6.26
N ALA A 9 -28.33 -48.60 5.07
CA ALA A 9 -27.92 -49.45 3.96
C ALA A 9 -26.45 -49.18 3.58
N HIS A 10 -26.05 -47.91 3.46
CA HIS A 10 -24.67 -47.55 3.13
C HIS A 10 -23.66 -48.09 4.15
N ILE A 11 -23.91 -47.90 5.45
CA ILE A 11 -23.00 -48.39 6.50
C ILE A 11 -22.98 -49.92 6.54
N GLN A 12 -24.12 -50.57 6.28
CA GLN A 12 -24.21 -52.02 6.27
C GLN A 12 -23.42 -52.63 5.10
N GLU A 13 -23.53 -52.04 3.91
CA GLU A 13 -22.87 -52.48 2.67
C GLU A 13 -21.40 -52.03 2.58
N ALA A 14 -20.99 -51.01 3.34
CA ALA A 14 -19.62 -50.52 3.33
C ALA A 14 -18.61 -51.62 3.69
N THR A 15 -17.63 -51.82 2.82
CA THR A 15 -16.55 -52.82 2.98
C THR A 15 -15.28 -52.21 3.56
N THR A 16 -15.07 -50.89 3.40
CA THR A 16 -13.89 -50.18 3.89
C THR A 16 -14.22 -49.33 5.13
N PRO A 17 -13.24 -49.07 6.02
CA PRO A 17 -13.43 -48.16 7.15
C PRO A 17 -13.79 -46.73 6.73
N LEU A 18 -13.21 -46.22 5.64
CA LEU A 18 -13.51 -44.89 5.09
C LEU A 18 -14.96 -44.81 4.57
N ALA A 19 -15.38 -45.79 3.77
CA ALA A 19 -16.77 -45.88 3.32
C ALA A 19 -17.75 -46.03 4.49
N THR A 20 -17.37 -46.75 5.55
CA THR A 20 -18.20 -46.89 6.76
C THR A 20 -18.43 -45.53 7.44
N LEU A 21 -17.46 -44.61 7.38
CA LEU A 21 -17.59 -43.23 7.85
C LEU A 21 -18.22 -42.26 6.82
N GLY A 22 -18.54 -42.73 5.62
CA GLY A 22 -19.02 -41.91 4.51
C GLY A 22 -17.96 -40.95 3.97
N LEU A 23 -16.68 -41.31 4.11
CA LEU A 23 -15.55 -40.57 3.57
C LEU A 23 -15.15 -41.17 2.22
N ALA A 24 -14.74 -40.29 1.30
CA ALA A 24 -14.35 -40.70 -0.04
C ALA A 24 -12.93 -41.29 -0.04
N ASP A 25 -12.76 -42.51 -0.59
CA ASP A 25 -11.47 -43.22 -0.60
C ASP A 25 -10.38 -42.50 -1.40
N ASN A 26 -10.76 -41.59 -2.30
CA ASN A 26 -9.87 -40.85 -3.19
C ASN A 26 -9.45 -39.46 -2.66
N VAL A 27 -9.77 -39.15 -1.40
CA VAL A 27 -9.48 -37.85 -0.77
C VAL A 27 -8.62 -38.05 0.48
N ILE A 28 -7.63 -37.18 0.68
CA ILE A 28 -6.83 -37.16 1.91
C ILE A 28 -7.69 -36.56 3.02
N HIS A 29 -7.97 -37.35 4.05
CA HIS A 29 -8.74 -36.92 5.23
C HIS A 29 -7.82 -36.64 6.40
N SER A 30 -8.02 -35.51 7.08
CA SER A 30 -7.30 -35.21 8.31
C SER A 30 -7.87 -36.02 9.49
N ALA A 31 -7.11 -36.12 10.59
CA ALA A 31 -7.60 -36.71 11.84
C ALA A 31 -8.88 -36.02 12.35
N ALA A 32 -9.00 -34.70 12.10
CA ALA A 32 -10.16 -33.92 12.48
C ALA A 32 -11.40 -34.33 11.66
N ASP A 33 -11.22 -34.60 10.37
CA ASP A 33 -12.31 -35.03 9.48
C ASP A 33 -12.84 -36.41 9.88
N ILE A 34 -11.94 -37.34 10.16
CA ILE A 34 -12.27 -38.70 10.64
C ILE A 34 -13.05 -38.61 11.96
N LYS A 35 -12.57 -37.81 12.92
CA LYS A 35 -13.24 -37.60 14.21
C LYS A 35 -14.60 -36.93 14.06
N SER A 36 -14.73 -35.96 13.15
CA SER A 36 -15.97 -35.27 12.86
C SER A 36 -17.01 -36.20 12.24
N ALA A 37 -16.59 -37.02 11.26
CA ALA A 37 -17.44 -38.02 10.61
C ALA A 37 -17.93 -39.08 11.60
N HIS A 38 -17.04 -39.64 12.41
CA HIS A 38 -17.38 -40.56 13.49
C HIS A 38 -18.39 -39.95 14.47
N ARG A 39 -18.12 -38.75 15.01
CA ARG A 39 -19.02 -38.10 15.98
C ARG A 39 -20.42 -37.91 15.41
N ARG A 40 -20.52 -37.50 14.14
CA ARG A 40 -21.80 -37.29 13.46
C ARG A 40 -22.59 -38.59 13.32
N LEU A 41 -21.93 -39.70 12.99
CA LEU A 41 -22.58 -41.02 12.88
C LEU A 41 -22.92 -41.60 14.26
N ALA A 42 -21.99 -41.53 15.21
CA ALA A 42 -22.17 -41.96 16.59
C ALA A 42 -23.39 -41.27 17.24
N LEU A 43 -23.53 -39.95 17.07
CA LEU A 43 -24.66 -39.20 17.62
C LEU A 43 -26.02 -39.57 17.00
N ARG A 44 -26.03 -40.19 15.82
CA ARG A 44 -27.25 -40.63 15.11
C ARG A 44 -27.59 -42.09 15.39
N LEU A 45 -26.57 -42.95 15.47
CA LEU A 45 -26.71 -44.40 15.57
C LEU A 45 -26.62 -44.93 17.00
N HIS A 46 -26.31 -44.08 17.99
CA HIS A 46 -26.23 -44.51 19.38
C HIS A 46 -27.51 -45.26 19.82
N PRO A 47 -27.40 -46.42 20.50
CA PRO A 47 -28.56 -47.22 20.90
C PRO A 47 -29.55 -46.44 21.77
N ASP A 48 -29.06 -45.58 22.67
CA ASP A 48 -29.90 -44.73 23.54
C ASP A 48 -30.79 -43.73 22.77
N LYS A 49 -30.45 -43.43 21.51
CA LYS A 49 -31.21 -42.51 20.67
C LYS A 49 -32.12 -43.23 19.69
N CYS A 50 -32.23 -44.56 19.78
CA CYS A 50 -33.10 -45.33 18.91
C CYS A 50 -34.57 -45.08 19.28
N PRO A 51 -35.39 -44.50 18.39
CA PRO A 51 -36.80 -44.21 18.69
C PRO A 51 -37.68 -45.46 18.66
N VAL A 52 -37.22 -46.56 18.06
CA VAL A 52 -38.00 -47.78 17.83
C VAL A 52 -37.25 -48.97 18.41
N THR A 53 -37.87 -49.67 19.37
CA THR A 53 -37.26 -50.82 20.06
C THR A 53 -36.87 -51.95 19.11
N GLU A 54 -37.64 -52.19 18.05
CA GLU A 54 -37.36 -53.20 17.02
C GLU A 54 -36.06 -52.93 16.25
N LEU A 55 -35.65 -51.66 16.13
CA LEU A 55 -34.43 -51.24 15.44
C LEU A 55 -33.23 -51.13 16.38
N LEU A 56 -33.41 -51.34 17.69
CA LEU A 56 -32.33 -51.22 18.68
C LEU A 56 -31.14 -52.12 18.35
N GLY A 57 -31.41 -53.37 17.96
CA GLY A 57 -30.37 -54.33 17.56
C GLY A 57 -29.56 -53.84 16.35
N LEU A 58 -30.25 -53.32 15.33
CA LEU A 58 -29.61 -52.75 14.15
C LEU A 58 -28.73 -51.54 14.50
N HIS A 59 -29.24 -50.62 15.33
CA HIS A 59 -28.49 -49.46 15.81
C HIS A 59 -27.21 -49.88 16.54
N GLN A 60 -27.29 -50.88 17.42
CA GLN A 60 -26.13 -51.38 18.15
C GLN A 60 -25.09 -51.98 17.20
N THR A 61 -25.51 -52.80 16.22
CA THR A 61 -24.59 -53.38 15.23
C THR A 61 -23.93 -52.31 14.37
N LEU A 62 -24.69 -51.34 13.85
CA LEU A 62 -24.15 -50.25 13.02
C LEU A 62 -23.23 -49.32 13.82
N PHE A 63 -23.58 -49.02 15.08
CA PHE A 63 -22.75 -48.22 15.98
C PHE A 63 -21.40 -48.88 16.23
N LEU A 64 -21.39 -50.19 16.54
CA LEU A 64 -20.15 -50.95 16.71
C LEU A 64 -19.30 -50.96 15.43
N LYS A 65 -19.92 -51.12 14.26
CA LYS A 65 -19.22 -51.08 12.96
C LYS A 65 -18.55 -49.71 12.72
N VAL A 66 -19.27 -48.62 13.01
CA VAL A 66 -18.73 -47.25 12.90
C VAL A 66 -17.60 -47.00 13.92
N GLN A 67 -17.75 -47.50 15.15
CA GLN A 67 -16.73 -47.40 16.19
C GLN A 67 -15.46 -48.14 15.79
N GLN A 68 -15.59 -49.38 15.30
CA GLN A 68 -14.46 -50.18 14.84
C GLN A 68 -13.76 -49.53 13.65
N ALA A 69 -14.50 -49.02 12.66
CA ALA A 69 -13.93 -48.31 11.52
C ALA A 69 -13.12 -47.06 11.95
N TYR A 70 -13.61 -46.33 12.96
CA TYR A 70 -12.88 -45.19 13.52
C TYR A 70 -11.59 -45.62 14.22
N GLU A 71 -11.63 -46.66 15.05
CA GLU A 71 -10.45 -47.19 15.73
C GLU A 71 -9.41 -47.73 14.75
N ASP A 72 -9.85 -48.43 13.70
CA ASP A 72 -8.95 -48.94 12.65
C ASP A 72 -8.28 -47.80 11.88
N LEU A 73 -9.03 -46.73 11.55
CA LEU A 73 -8.46 -45.55 10.91
C LEU A 73 -7.53 -44.77 11.83
N GLN A 74 -7.85 -44.68 13.12
CA GLN A 74 -6.99 -44.02 14.10
C GLN A 74 -5.69 -44.77 14.29
N LYS A 75 -5.72 -46.11 14.41
CA LYS A 75 -4.51 -46.95 14.44
C LYS A 75 -3.67 -46.77 13.19
N LYS A 76 -4.28 -46.78 12.01
CA LYS A 76 -3.57 -46.53 10.74
C LYS A 76 -2.92 -45.14 10.70
N LEU A 77 -3.59 -44.14 11.27
CA LEU A 77 -3.06 -42.79 11.39
C LEU A 77 -1.85 -42.75 12.34
N ASP A 78 -1.94 -43.45 13.48
CA ASP A 78 -0.88 -43.56 14.47
C ASP A 78 0.32 -44.41 13.96
N GLU A 79 0.05 -45.42 13.13
CA GLU A 79 1.04 -46.31 12.49
C GLU A 79 1.67 -45.70 11.23
N GLY A 80 1.18 -44.55 10.77
CA GLY A 80 1.74 -43.85 9.60
C GLY A 80 1.57 -44.61 8.27
N PHE A 81 0.54 -45.46 8.14
CA PHE A 81 0.26 -46.31 6.96
C PHE A 81 -1.12 -45.93 6.35
N VAL A 82 -1.35 -45.48 5.11
CA VAL A 82 -0.81 -45.68 3.74
C VAL A 82 -1.76 -46.61 2.99
N ASP A 83 -2.33 -46.13 1.88
CA ASP A 83 -3.13 -46.93 0.96
C ASP A 83 -2.28 -47.86 0.07
N ALA A 84 -2.94 -48.74 -0.68
CA ALA A 84 -2.34 -49.77 -1.53
C ALA A 84 -1.51 -49.28 -2.75
N SER A 85 -1.10 -48.00 -2.78
CA SER A 85 0.01 -47.48 -3.60
C SER A 85 1.22 -47.00 -2.78
N GLY A 86 1.21 -47.08 -1.45
CA GLY A 86 2.37 -46.71 -0.64
C GLY A 86 2.41 -45.26 -0.15
N GLU A 87 1.37 -44.43 -0.30
CA GLU A 87 1.42 -43.03 0.16
C GLU A 87 0.48 -42.68 1.33
N VAL A 88 1.12 -42.25 2.43
CA VAL A 88 0.58 -41.46 3.55
C VAL A 88 0.96 -40.03 3.29
N ARG A 89 -0.02 -39.20 3.01
CA ARG A 89 0.17 -37.76 2.87
C ARG A 89 -0.33 -37.04 4.11
N VAL A 90 0.23 -37.38 5.28
CA VAL A 90 0.15 -36.50 6.46
C VAL A 90 1.44 -36.45 7.29
N ALA A 91 2.38 -37.41 7.19
CA ALA A 91 3.56 -37.41 8.08
C ALA A 91 4.91 -37.07 7.44
N SER A 92 5.11 -37.29 6.13
CA SER A 92 6.45 -37.11 5.51
C SER A 92 6.82 -35.65 5.17
N LEU A 93 5.87 -34.72 5.20
CA LEU A 93 6.15 -33.29 5.04
C LEU A 93 6.39 -32.56 6.38
N LEU A 94 6.21 -33.22 7.53
CA LEU A 94 6.36 -32.62 8.86
C LEU A 94 7.29 -33.37 9.82
N ALA A 95 7.66 -34.62 9.52
CA ALA A 95 8.72 -35.32 10.24
C ALA A 95 10.10 -34.93 9.68
N GLU A 96 10.40 -33.63 9.63
CA GLU A 96 11.80 -33.22 9.60
C GLU A 96 12.47 -33.81 10.84
N ALA A 97 13.62 -34.47 10.65
CA ALA A 97 14.43 -34.90 11.79
C ALA A 97 14.62 -33.71 12.75
N PRO A 98 14.66 -33.91 14.08
CA PRO A 98 14.80 -32.80 15.04
C PRO A 98 15.97 -31.86 14.71
N SER A 99 17.02 -32.39 14.07
CA SER A 99 18.16 -31.63 13.54
C SER A 99 17.80 -30.70 12.38
N ALA A 100 16.97 -31.14 11.44
CA ALA A 100 16.51 -30.35 10.30
C ALA A 100 15.58 -29.21 10.75
N LEU A 101 14.66 -29.49 11.68
CA LEU A 101 13.82 -28.45 12.28
C LEU A 101 14.67 -27.40 13.01
N HIS A 102 15.67 -27.85 13.77
CA HIS A 102 16.60 -26.95 14.46
C HIS A 102 17.40 -26.08 13.48
N ALA A 103 17.86 -26.63 12.35
CA ALA A 103 18.55 -25.87 11.31
C ALA A 103 17.64 -24.77 10.74
N ARG A 104 16.41 -25.09 10.36
CA ARG A 104 15.45 -24.09 9.85
C ARG A 104 15.11 -23.02 10.88
N VAL A 105 15.01 -23.38 12.16
CA VAL A 105 14.80 -22.40 13.23
C VAL A 105 16.00 -21.48 13.40
N LEU A 106 17.24 -21.97 13.23
CA LEU A 106 18.43 -21.13 13.23
C LEU A 106 18.47 -20.21 12.01
N ASP A 107 18.19 -20.74 10.81
CA ASP A 107 18.16 -19.97 9.57
C ASP A 107 17.10 -18.86 9.64
N PHE A 108 15.91 -19.18 10.18
CA PHE A 108 14.86 -18.20 10.39
C PHE A 108 15.27 -17.12 11.40
N LYS A 109 15.92 -17.50 12.51
CA LYS A 109 16.46 -16.53 13.48
C LYS A 109 17.54 -15.65 12.87
N GLN A 110 18.36 -16.19 11.96
CA GLN A 110 19.38 -15.43 11.26
C GLN A 110 18.74 -14.46 10.25
N ALA A 111 17.80 -14.93 9.44
CA ALA A 111 17.05 -14.08 8.53
C ALA A 111 16.35 -12.90 9.23
N LEU A 112 15.75 -13.14 10.41
CA LEU A 112 15.15 -12.05 11.21
C LEU A 112 16.18 -11.05 11.75
N LYS A 113 17.40 -11.49 12.08
CA LYS A 113 18.48 -10.58 12.48
C LYS A 113 18.93 -9.75 11.29
N ASP A 114 19.15 -10.38 10.14
CA ASP A 114 19.60 -9.72 8.92
C ASP A 114 18.56 -8.69 8.44
N GLU A 115 17.27 -9.02 8.53
CA GLU A 115 16.17 -8.10 8.21
C GLU A 115 16.14 -6.91 9.18
N ARG A 116 16.30 -7.16 10.48
CA ARG A 116 16.35 -6.09 11.49
C ARG A 116 17.54 -5.15 11.24
N ASP A 117 18.71 -5.71 10.95
CA ASP A 117 19.92 -4.95 10.74
C ASP A 117 19.84 -4.14 9.43
N SER A 118 19.21 -4.71 8.39
CA SER A 118 18.86 -4.00 7.14
C SER A 118 17.90 -2.82 7.39
N ILE A 119 16.86 -2.99 8.22
CA ILE A 119 15.94 -1.91 8.59
C ILE A 119 16.67 -0.81 9.37
N CYS A 120 17.57 -1.17 10.29
CA CYS A 120 18.38 -0.21 11.03
C CYS A 120 19.31 0.59 10.09
N ALA A 121 19.97 -0.08 9.14
CA ALA A 121 20.80 0.57 8.13
C ALA A 121 19.99 1.53 7.24
N ALA A 122 18.79 1.13 6.81
CA ALA A 122 17.90 1.97 6.03
C ALA A 122 17.46 3.22 6.80
N LYS A 123 17.15 3.10 8.10
CA LYS A 123 16.80 4.24 8.96
C LYS A 123 17.95 5.23 9.11
N HIS A 124 19.17 4.74 9.35
CA HIS A 124 20.34 5.60 9.42
C HIS A 124 20.61 6.33 8.09
N ALA A 125 20.46 5.65 6.96
CA ALA A 125 20.58 6.29 5.65
C ALA A 125 19.48 7.35 5.42
N GLU A 126 18.25 7.12 5.91
CA GLU A 126 17.17 8.11 5.84
C GLU A 126 17.46 9.34 6.73
N GLU A 127 17.96 9.14 7.95
CA GLU A 127 18.38 10.20 8.86
C GLU A 127 19.51 11.05 8.28
N GLU A 128 20.54 10.42 7.69
CA GLU A 128 21.63 11.13 7.00
C GLU A 128 21.11 11.95 5.81
N ASN A 129 20.21 11.36 5.00
CA ASN A 129 19.58 12.07 3.89
C ASN A 129 18.71 13.24 4.37
N GLN A 130 17.99 13.08 5.49
CA GLN A 130 17.21 14.14 6.11
C GLN A 130 18.09 15.25 6.67
N ALA A 131 19.20 14.90 7.32
CA ALA A 131 20.21 15.84 7.78
C ALA A 131 20.80 16.64 6.60
N ALA A 132 21.18 15.96 5.51
CA ALA A 132 21.68 16.60 4.29
C ALA A 132 20.64 17.55 3.66
N ARG A 133 19.36 17.15 3.61
CA ARG A 133 18.27 18.02 3.13
C ARG A 133 18.11 19.25 4.03
N SER A 134 18.11 19.06 5.35
CA SER A 134 17.98 20.16 6.31
C SER A 134 19.15 21.15 6.18
N ALA A 135 20.38 20.66 6.04
CA ALA A 135 21.57 21.47 5.82
C ALA A 135 21.48 22.28 4.51
N ARG A 136 21.03 21.68 3.42
CA ARG A 136 20.79 22.39 2.14
C ARG A 136 19.75 23.48 2.29
N THR A 137 18.63 23.22 2.97
CA THR A 137 17.61 24.25 3.21
C THR A 137 18.10 25.39 4.10
N ALA A 138 18.91 25.08 5.12
CA ALA A 138 19.53 26.08 5.99
C ALA A 138 20.53 26.95 5.21
N ALA A 139 21.38 26.34 4.39
CA ALA A 139 22.32 27.05 3.51
C ALA A 139 21.60 27.96 2.50
N ALA A 140 20.52 27.46 1.87
CA ALA A 140 19.70 28.27 0.97
C ALA A 140 19.08 29.48 1.70
N ARG A 141 18.54 29.28 2.91
CA ARG A 141 18.01 30.38 3.73
C ARG A 141 19.09 31.41 4.09
N ALA A 142 20.28 30.96 4.48
CA ALA A 142 21.41 31.84 4.77
C ALA A 142 21.79 32.70 3.55
N HIS A 143 21.89 32.10 2.36
CA HIS A 143 22.17 32.82 1.12
C HIS A 143 21.09 33.86 0.79
N THR A 144 19.81 33.53 0.96
CA THR A 144 18.72 34.50 0.75
C THR A 144 18.74 35.65 1.77
N LYS A 145 19.13 35.37 3.03
CA LYS A 145 19.27 36.39 4.07
C LYS A 145 20.41 37.35 3.74
N GLU A 146 21.58 36.83 3.37
CA GLU A 146 22.71 37.68 2.93
C GLU A 146 22.33 38.54 1.73
N GLY A 147 21.61 37.99 0.75
CA GLY A 147 21.12 38.74 -0.40
C GLY A 147 20.20 39.89 0.01
N ARG A 148 19.29 39.65 0.97
CA ARG A 148 18.42 40.69 1.54
C ARG A 148 19.23 41.75 2.28
N ASP A 149 20.14 41.34 3.16
CA ASP A 149 20.94 42.26 3.97
C ASP A 149 21.82 43.15 3.09
N ARG A 150 22.43 42.61 2.03
CA ARG A 150 23.16 43.40 1.01
C ARG A 150 22.25 44.40 0.31
N HIS A 151 21.05 43.99 -0.11
CA HIS A 151 20.10 44.87 -0.78
C HIS A 151 19.56 45.97 0.16
N PHE A 152 19.30 45.67 1.44
CA PHE A 152 18.94 46.69 2.43
C PHE A 152 20.10 47.66 2.69
N GLY A 153 21.34 47.17 2.80
CA GLY A 153 22.51 48.04 2.93
C GLY A 153 22.73 48.98 1.75
N ILE A 154 22.45 48.54 0.51
CA ILE A 154 22.48 49.40 -0.68
C ILE A 154 21.38 50.48 -0.59
N LYS A 155 20.14 50.09 -0.27
CA LYS A 155 19.02 51.03 -0.13
C LYS A 155 19.24 52.07 0.96
N ASP A 156 19.85 51.68 2.08
CA ASP A 156 20.16 52.60 3.18
C ASP A 156 21.24 53.61 2.77
N LYS A 157 22.28 53.17 2.06
CA LYS A 157 23.29 54.07 1.47
C LYS A 157 22.67 55.03 0.45
N GLU A 158 21.80 54.54 -0.43
CA GLU A 158 21.05 55.41 -1.36
C GLU A 158 20.19 56.44 -0.63
N ARG A 159 19.46 56.04 0.43
CA ARG A 159 18.66 56.94 1.26
C ARG A 159 19.51 58.01 1.96
N GLN A 160 20.73 57.68 2.39
CA GLN A 160 21.64 58.65 2.98
C GLN A 160 22.19 59.66 1.94
N HIS A 161 22.43 59.25 0.69
CA HIS A 161 22.94 60.14 -0.35
C HIS A 161 21.86 60.98 -1.06
N ARG A 162 20.61 60.52 -1.10
CA ARG A 162 19.48 61.21 -1.74
C ARG A 162 19.20 62.64 -1.22
N PRO A 163 19.13 62.92 0.09
CA PRO A 163 18.87 64.28 0.58
C PRO A 163 20.02 65.26 0.27
N SER A 164 21.25 64.78 0.06
CA SER A 164 22.39 65.60 -0.37
C SER A 164 22.25 66.03 -1.84
N LEU A 165 21.82 65.12 -2.72
CA LEU A 165 21.58 65.43 -4.12
C LEU A 165 20.36 66.34 -4.30
N GLU A 166 19.28 66.11 -3.56
CA GLU A 166 18.08 66.97 -3.59
C GLU A 166 18.40 68.38 -3.06
N LYS A 167 19.19 68.51 -1.98
CA LYS A 167 19.69 69.83 -1.51
C LYS A 167 20.60 70.50 -2.53
N LYS A 168 21.52 69.77 -3.18
CA LYS A 168 22.39 70.33 -4.23
C LYS A 168 21.59 70.79 -5.45
N HIS A 169 20.59 70.02 -5.88
CA HIS A 169 19.72 70.38 -7.00
C HIS A 169 18.84 71.61 -6.67
N ARG A 170 18.27 71.65 -5.47
CA ARG A 170 17.50 72.81 -4.97
C ARG A 170 18.39 74.06 -4.88
N ASN A 171 19.61 73.94 -4.34
CA ASN A 171 20.56 75.06 -4.29
C ASN A 171 21.03 75.50 -5.67
N LYS A 172 21.20 74.57 -6.64
CA LYS A 172 21.54 74.89 -8.03
C LYS A 172 20.40 75.63 -8.74
N LEU A 173 19.14 75.22 -8.52
CA LEU A 173 17.94 75.92 -9.00
C LEU A 173 17.81 77.33 -8.40
N MET A 174 18.07 77.48 -7.10
CA MET A 174 18.04 78.79 -6.42
C MET A 174 19.17 79.71 -6.91
N ARG A 175 20.37 79.18 -7.20
CA ARG A 175 21.49 79.97 -7.78
C ARG A 175 21.28 80.34 -9.24
N ALA A 176 20.56 79.52 -10.01
CA ALA A 176 20.26 79.79 -11.42
C ALA A 176 19.15 80.85 -11.63
N GLY A 177 18.68 81.51 -10.56
CA GLY A 177 17.67 82.58 -10.66
C GLY A 177 16.29 82.10 -11.12
N LEU A 178 16.07 80.80 -11.23
CA LEU A 178 14.79 80.21 -11.60
C LEU A 178 13.88 80.12 -10.37
N GLN A 179 13.53 81.27 -9.78
CA GLN A 179 12.31 81.40 -8.99
C GLN A 179 11.12 81.48 -9.95
N LYS A 180 10.73 80.35 -10.55
CA LYS A 180 9.37 80.23 -11.09
C LYS A 180 8.45 79.90 -9.93
N SER A 181 7.77 80.93 -9.45
CA SER A 181 6.56 80.89 -8.66
C SER A 181 5.60 79.81 -9.18
N LEU A 182 5.55 78.68 -8.50
CA LEU A 182 4.42 77.76 -8.55
C LEU A 182 3.82 77.70 -7.16
N SER A 183 3.04 78.74 -6.86
CA SER A 183 2.00 78.72 -5.83
C SER A 183 0.88 77.78 -6.31
N ILE A 184 1.02 76.48 -6.07
CA ILE A 184 -0.09 75.54 -6.25
C ILE A 184 -0.72 75.30 -4.87
N ARG A 185 -1.68 76.15 -4.58
CA ARG A 185 -3.01 75.82 -4.02
C ARG A 185 -3.00 74.78 -2.89
N SER A 186 -2.68 75.25 -1.68
CA SER A 186 -3.22 74.70 -0.44
C SER A 186 -4.75 74.80 -0.48
N ARG A 187 -5.42 73.65 -0.57
CA ARG A 187 -6.87 73.55 -0.37
C ARG A 187 -7.08 73.00 1.04
N SER A 188 -7.50 73.91 1.91
CA SER A 188 -8.05 73.69 3.23
C SER A 188 -9.41 72.96 3.16
N GLY A 189 -9.55 71.95 4.00
CA GLY A 189 -10.81 71.52 4.61
C GLY A 189 -10.40 70.85 5.93
N SER A 190 -10.54 71.48 7.11
CA SER A 190 -11.77 71.66 7.89
C SER A 190 -12.68 70.43 7.78
N GLY A 191 -12.92 69.62 8.79
CA GLY A 191 -12.71 69.72 10.23
C GLY A 191 -13.77 68.81 10.82
N ILE A 192 -13.42 67.91 11.74
CA ILE A 192 -14.39 67.27 12.62
C ILE A 192 -13.73 67.16 13.99
N GLU A 193 -14.41 67.81 14.92
CA GLU A 193 -14.07 68.03 16.31
C GLU A 193 -14.25 66.75 17.14
N ASN A 194 -13.61 66.78 18.29
CA ASN A 194 -13.74 65.83 19.38
C ASN A 194 -15.19 65.71 19.87
N THR A 195 -15.66 64.48 20.04
CA THR A 195 -16.73 64.15 21.00
C THR A 195 -16.33 62.87 21.75
N GLU A 196 -16.00 63.10 23.01
CA GLU A 196 -16.17 62.34 24.26
C GLU A 196 -16.26 60.79 24.30
N PRO A 197 -15.85 60.18 25.44
CA PRO A 197 -15.80 58.73 25.63
C PRO A 197 -17.16 58.19 26.08
N TYR A 198 -17.69 57.19 25.36
CA TYR A 198 -18.90 56.48 25.76
C TYR A 198 -18.56 55.09 26.32
N GLU A 199 -18.90 54.92 27.59
CA GLU A 199 -18.88 53.65 28.33
C GLU A 199 -19.87 52.63 27.75
N ALA A 200 -19.50 51.36 27.90
CA ALA A 200 -20.37 50.19 28.05
C ALA A 200 -21.67 50.15 27.22
N GLN A 201 -21.68 49.30 26.19
CA GLN A 201 -22.79 48.37 25.98
C GLN A 201 -22.33 47.13 25.23
N PHE A 202 -22.42 46.01 25.95
CA PHE A 202 -22.29 44.65 25.45
C PHE A 202 -23.49 44.38 24.53
N GLU A 203 -23.38 44.74 23.25
CA GLU A 203 -24.37 44.31 22.26
C GLU A 203 -24.01 42.92 21.75
N MET A 204 -24.87 41.99 22.15
CA MET A 204 -24.95 40.62 21.70
C MET A 204 -24.84 40.55 20.18
N ARG A 205 -23.77 39.89 19.71
CA ARG A 205 -23.61 39.45 18.33
C ARG A 205 -24.77 38.48 18.03
N PRO A 206 -25.71 38.78 17.11
CA PRO A 206 -26.67 37.78 16.69
C PRO A 206 -25.90 36.68 15.96
N GLU A 207 -26.10 35.44 16.41
CA GLU A 207 -25.61 34.24 15.76
C GLU A 207 -26.02 34.27 14.28
N GLU A 208 -25.05 34.31 13.37
CA GLU A 208 -25.32 34.14 11.95
C GLU A 208 -25.87 32.72 11.75
N PRO A 209 -27.04 32.56 11.12
CA PRO A 209 -27.60 31.25 10.86
C PRO A 209 -26.71 30.52 9.86
N ASN A 210 -26.32 29.30 10.23
CA ASN A 210 -25.78 28.23 9.39
C ASN A 210 -26.02 28.46 7.89
N ARG A 211 -25.01 29.02 7.21
CA ARG A 211 -24.94 28.95 5.75
C ARG A 211 -24.74 27.50 5.37
N LYS A 212 -25.85 26.83 5.06
CA LYS A 212 -25.87 25.63 4.24
C LYS A 212 -25.00 25.93 3.02
N THR A 213 -23.90 25.19 2.88
CA THR A 213 -23.12 25.16 1.65
C THR A 213 -23.99 24.59 0.56
N GLU A 214 -24.71 25.46 -0.13
CA GLU A 214 -25.24 25.17 -1.46
C GLU A 214 -24.05 24.84 -2.34
N HIS A 215 -23.97 23.58 -2.74
CA HIS A 215 -23.08 23.10 -3.79
C HIS A 215 -23.47 23.84 -5.07
N ILE A 216 -22.84 24.99 -5.32
CA ILE A 216 -22.85 25.61 -6.63
C ILE A 216 -22.03 24.69 -7.53
N GLU A 217 -22.72 23.87 -8.32
CA GLU A 217 -22.16 23.18 -9.47
C GLU A 217 -21.63 24.25 -10.43
N ARG A 218 -20.34 24.59 -10.27
CA ARG A 218 -19.64 25.42 -11.24
C ARG A 218 -19.54 24.61 -12.54
N PRO A 219 -19.87 25.21 -13.69
CA PRO A 219 -19.75 24.53 -14.97
C PRO A 219 -18.30 24.10 -15.22
N LEU A 220 -18.18 22.94 -15.85
CA LEU A 220 -16.95 22.25 -16.23
C LEU A 220 -15.89 23.24 -16.72
N ARG A 221 -14.76 23.30 -16.02
CA ARG A 221 -13.59 24.09 -16.44
C ARG A 221 -13.15 23.64 -17.83
N ASP A 222 -12.94 24.59 -18.73
CA ASP A 222 -12.35 24.33 -20.03
C ASP A 222 -10.99 23.63 -19.88
N GLN A 223 -10.71 22.66 -20.74
CA GLN A 223 -9.48 21.86 -20.71
C GLN A 223 -8.21 22.74 -20.73
N ALA A 224 -8.28 23.88 -21.42
CA ALA A 224 -7.20 24.86 -21.49
C ALA A 224 -6.92 25.56 -20.13
N GLU A 225 -7.91 25.66 -19.25
CA GLU A 225 -7.76 26.21 -17.90
C GLU A 225 -7.18 25.15 -16.94
N ILE A 226 -7.56 23.88 -17.12
CA ILE A 226 -6.98 22.73 -16.42
C ILE A 226 -5.48 22.61 -16.75
N ASP A 227 -5.12 22.74 -18.02
CA ASP A 227 -3.72 22.65 -18.46
C ASP A 227 -2.89 23.86 -18.00
N ARG A 228 -3.50 25.05 -17.91
CA ARG A 228 -2.86 26.24 -17.31
C ARG A 228 -2.60 26.04 -15.82
N CYS A 229 -3.55 25.47 -15.07
CA CYS A 229 -3.36 25.12 -13.67
C CYS A 229 -2.25 24.05 -13.50
N ARG A 230 -2.20 23.03 -14.36
CA ARG A 230 -1.16 22.00 -14.32
C ARG A 230 0.24 22.57 -14.59
N LYS A 231 0.39 23.45 -15.58
CA LYS A 231 1.67 24.14 -15.87
C LYS A 231 2.12 25.04 -14.72
N ASN A 232 1.20 25.77 -14.09
CA ASN A 232 1.55 26.65 -12.97
C ASN A 232 1.95 25.86 -11.72
N VAL A 233 1.38 24.67 -11.50
CA VAL A 233 1.76 23.78 -10.39
C VAL A 233 3.17 23.18 -10.61
N LEU A 234 3.51 22.77 -11.83
CA LEU A 234 4.84 22.24 -12.18
C LEU A 234 5.97 23.28 -12.04
N LEU A 235 5.68 24.57 -12.25
CA LEU A 235 6.67 25.64 -12.19
C LEU A 235 6.83 26.27 -10.79
N SER A 236 5.89 26.05 -9.88
CA SER A 236 5.92 26.66 -8.53
C SER A 236 6.89 26.01 -7.53
N GLY A 237 7.60 24.93 -7.89
CA GLY A 237 8.57 24.28 -7.01
C GLY A 237 7.98 23.72 -5.70
N ALA A 238 6.66 23.67 -5.56
CA ALA A 238 5.98 23.02 -4.46
C ALA A 238 5.97 21.50 -4.69
N PRO A 239 6.29 20.67 -3.68
CA PRO A 239 6.34 19.23 -3.84
C PRO A 239 4.92 18.71 -4.04
N VAL A 240 4.57 18.33 -5.27
CA VAL A 240 3.44 17.47 -5.55
C VAL A 240 3.99 16.10 -5.92
N SER A 241 4.34 15.34 -4.89
CA SER A 241 4.30 13.88 -4.99
C SER A 241 2.84 13.46 -4.87
N VAL A 242 2.07 13.49 -5.97
CA VAL A 242 1.00 12.48 -6.12
C VAL A 242 1.71 11.17 -6.47
N SER A 243 2.49 10.70 -5.50
CA SER A 243 3.14 9.42 -5.50
C SER A 243 2.10 8.40 -5.03
N THR A 244 2.29 7.16 -5.40
CA THR A 244 1.55 5.95 -5.01
C THR A 244 1.06 5.91 -3.55
N ALA A 245 1.65 6.68 -2.64
CA ALA A 245 1.20 6.97 -1.27
C ALA A 245 -0.24 7.50 -1.15
N ASP A 246 -0.72 8.39 -2.03
CA ASP A 246 -2.11 8.90 -1.96
C ASP A 246 -3.14 7.86 -2.43
N LYS A 247 -2.73 6.99 -3.37
CA LYS A 247 -3.52 5.81 -3.77
C LYS A 247 -3.55 4.77 -2.67
N ALA A 248 -2.41 4.49 -2.03
CA ALA A 248 -2.30 3.62 -0.86
C ALA A 248 -3.07 4.18 0.35
N CYS A 249 -3.11 5.49 0.56
CA CYS A 249 -3.93 6.10 1.62
C CYS A 249 -5.43 5.99 1.36
N ARG A 250 -5.88 5.95 0.09
CA ARG A 250 -7.29 5.73 -0.25
C ARG A 250 -7.71 4.27 -0.07
N THR A 251 -6.88 3.31 -0.49
CA THR A 251 -7.16 1.89 -0.29
C THR A 251 -7.03 1.49 1.18
N ASN A 252 -6.04 2.01 1.90
CA ASN A 252 -5.96 1.89 3.36
C ASN A 252 -7.14 2.59 4.04
N GLY A 253 -7.66 3.68 3.49
CA GLY A 253 -8.85 4.35 4.00
C GLY A 253 -10.13 3.51 3.87
N ALA A 254 -10.31 2.79 2.76
CA ALA A 254 -11.45 1.89 2.58
C ALA A 254 -11.34 0.65 3.49
N ALA A 255 -10.18 -0.03 3.48
CA ALA A 255 -9.93 -1.18 4.35
C ALA A 255 -10.02 -0.81 5.84
N SER A 256 -9.47 0.35 6.24
CA SER A 256 -9.55 0.84 7.62
C SER A 256 -10.99 1.20 8.03
N LYS A 257 -11.81 1.75 7.12
CA LYS A 257 -13.23 2.00 7.38
C LYS A 257 -14.01 0.70 7.58
N VAL A 258 -13.74 -0.33 6.77
CA VAL A 258 -14.35 -1.66 6.92
C VAL A 258 -13.93 -2.29 8.24
N GLN A 259 -12.65 -2.22 8.59
CA GLN A 259 -12.13 -2.73 9.86
C GLN A 259 -12.73 -1.98 11.07
N ALA A 260 -12.87 -0.66 10.98
CA ALA A 260 -13.51 0.15 12.03
C ALA A 260 -15.01 -0.19 12.18
N ALA A 261 -15.72 -0.41 11.07
CA ALA A 261 -17.12 -0.83 11.07
C ALA A 261 -17.30 -2.24 11.66
N HIS A 262 -16.40 -3.16 11.32
CA HIS A 262 -16.35 -4.51 11.87
C HIS A 262 -16.13 -4.49 13.39
N LEU A 263 -15.10 -3.77 13.87
CA LEU A 263 -14.83 -3.65 15.30
C LEU A 263 -15.98 -3.00 16.07
N ARG A 264 -16.69 -2.04 15.47
CA ARG A 264 -17.89 -1.44 16.05
C ARG A 264 -19.02 -2.47 16.20
N ARG A 265 -19.29 -3.26 15.17
CA ARG A 265 -20.33 -4.31 15.20
C ARG A 265 -19.98 -5.44 16.17
N VAL A 266 -18.70 -5.81 16.30
CA VAL A 266 -18.25 -6.77 17.32
C VAL A 266 -18.56 -6.26 18.73
N ARG A 267 -18.36 -4.96 19.00
CA ARG A 267 -18.75 -4.36 20.29
C ARG A 267 -20.26 -4.36 20.50
N GLU A 268 -21.04 -4.05 19.46
CA GLU A 268 -22.51 -4.10 19.53
C GLU A 268 -23.02 -5.52 19.81
N LEU A 269 -22.39 -6.55 19.23
CA LEU A 269 -22.69 -7.96 19.49
C LEU A 269 -22.32 -8.37 20.92
N GLN A 270 -21.15 -7.96 21.42
CA GLN A 270 -20.75 -8.20 22.82
C GLN A 270 -21.67 -7.50 23.83
N GLN A 271 -22.25 -6.37 23.46
CA GLN A 271 -23.24 -5.64 24.27
C GLN A 271 -24.66 -6.21 24.15
N GLY A 272 -24.88 -7.23 23.31
CA GLY A 272 -26.20 -7.81 23.05
C GLY A 272 -27.15 -6.88 22.30
N LEU A 273 -26.64 -5.82 21.66
CA LEU A 273 -27.43 -4.86 20.89
C LEU A 273 -27.85 -5.42 19.53
N ILE A 274 -27.11 -6.40 19.01
CA ILE A 274 -27.39 -7.11 17.76
C ILE A 274 -27.26 -8.62 17.97
N THR A 275 -28.01 -9.39 17.19
CA THR A 275 -27.93 -10.85 17.19
C THR A 275 -26.77 -11.33 16.31
N GLU A 276 -26.26 -12.53 16.60
CA GLU A 276 -25.17 -13.14 15.82
C GLU A 276 -25.55 -13.38 14.35
N ALA A 277 -26.80 -13.77 14.10
CA ALA A 277 -27.33 -13.92 12.73
C ALA A 277 -27.29 -12.59 11.96
N TYR A 278 -27.74 -11.50 12.58
CA TYR A 278 -27.70 -10.17 11.96
C TYR A 278 -26.26 -9.71 11.70
N TYR A 279 -25.34 -10.01 12.60
CA TYR A 279 -23.93 -9.72 12.41
C TYR A 279 -23.33 -10.47 11.22
N GLN A 280 -23.61 -11.77 11.09
CA GLN A 280 -23.14 -12.61 9.99
C GLN A 280 -23.68 -12.11 8.65
N ASP A 281 -24.99 -11.87 8.53
CA ASP A 281 -25.62 -11.36 7.30
C ASP A 281 -25.06 -9.99 6.89
N ALA A 282 -24.82 -9.11 7.86
CA ALA A 282 -24.31 -7.78 7.59
C ALA A 282 -22.80 -7.80 7.27
N PHE A 283 -22.07 -8.84 7.70
CA PHE A 283 -20.66 -9.04 7.38
C PHE A 283 -20.50 -9.60 5.96
N THR A 284 -21.24 -10.65 5.61
CA THR A 284 -21.25 -11.21 4.24
C THR A 284 -21.68 -10.16 3.21
N ALA A 285 -22.74 -9.39 3.48
CA ALA A 285 -23.16 -8.31 2.58
C ALA A 285 -22.08 -7.21 2.40
N ALA A 286 -21.22 -7.00 3.40
CA ALA A 286 -20.10 -6.06 3.28
C ALA A 286 -18.93 -6.64 2.48
N GLU A 287 -18.65 -7.94 2.62
CA GLU A 287 -17.68 -8.65 1.79
C GLU A 287 -18.10 -8.67 0.31
N ASP A 288 -19.36 -9.03 0.04
CA ASP A 288 -19.93 -9.02 -1.32
C ASP A 288 -19.84 -7.63 -1.98
N ALA A 289 -20.07 -6.56 -1.20
CA ALA A 289 -19.95 -5.19 -1.70
C ALA A 289 -18.50 -4.81 -2.04
N ILE A 290 -17.52 -5.27 -1.25
CA ILE A 290 -16.10 -5.06 -1.53
C ILE A 290 -15.72 -5.82 -2.80
N GLU A 291 -16.07 -7.10 -2.89
CA GLU A 291 -15.78 -7.94 -4.06
C GLU A 291 -16.38 -7.33 -5.35
N ALA A 292 -17.63 -6.87 -5.29
CA ALA A 292 -18.26 -6.19 -6.42
C ALA A 292 -17.53 -4.90 -6.83
N THR A 293 -17.05 -4.11 -5.86
CA THR A 293 -16.26 -2.90 -6.18
C THR A 293 -14.91 -3.26 -6.78
N THR A 294 -14.19 -4.24 -6.23
CA THR A 294 -12.90 -4.67 -6.76
C THR A 294 -13.01 -5.28 -8.16
N ASP A 295 -14.06 -6.06 -8.41
CA ASP A 295 -14.34 -6.61 -9.74
C ASP A 295 -14.65 -5.53 -10.77
N SER A 296 -15.39 -4.49 -10.36
CA SER A 296 -15.67 -3.35 -11.24
C SER A 296 -14.41 -2.54 -11.55
N GLU A 297 -13.50 -2.37 -10.58
CA GLU A 297 -12.21 -1.72 -10.78
C GLU A 297 -11.27 -2.56 -11.64
N LEU A 298 -11.22 -3.88 -11.44
CA LEU A 298 -10.44 -4.79 -12.27
C LEU A 298 -10.95 -4.80 -13.71
N LYS A 299 -12.27 -4.88 -13.93
CA LYS A 299 -12.86 -4.77 -15.28
C LYS A 299 -12.52 -3.44 -15.93
N ARG A 300 -12.54 -2.35 -15.17
CA ARG A 300 -12.14 -1.02 -15.66
C ARG A 300 -10.67 -0.98 -16.07
N LEU A 301 -9.77 -1.49 -15.22
CA LEU A 301 -8.34 -1.54 -15.52
C LEU A 301 -8.04 -2.41 -16.74
N VAL A 302 -8.67 -3.59 -16.84
CA VAL A 302 -8.54 -4.48 -18.00
C VAL A 302 -8.99 -3.79 -19.29
N ASN A 303 -10.03 -2.95 -19.24
CA ASN A 303 -10.50 -2.19 -20.40
C ASN A 303 -9.65 -0.95 -20.72
N GLU A 304 -8.93 -0.39 -19.74
CA GLU A 304 -8.03 0.77 -19.94
C GLU A 304 -6.62 0.37 -20.44
N VAL A 305 -6.16 -0.87 -20.17
CA VAL A 305 -4.84 -1.38 -20.60
C VAL A 305 -4.62 -1.40 -22.12
N PRO A 306 -5.60 -1.75 -22.98
CA PRO A 306 -5.46 -1.66 -24.44
C PRO A 306 -5.26 -0.24 -24.96
N GLU A 307 -5.79 0.78 -24.29
CA GLU A 307 -5.59 2.18 -24.68
C GLU A 307 -4.20 2.69 -24.29
N LEU A 308 -3.70 2.27 -23.13
CA LEU A 308 -2.35 2.59 -22.68
C LEU A 308 -1.28 1.91 -23.53
N SER A 309 -1.48 0.65 -23.94
CA SER A 309 -0.56 -0.05 -24.83
C SER A 309 -0.52 0.55 -26.24
N ARG A 310 -1.66 1.03 -26.77
CA ARG A 310 -1.71 1.79 -28.04
C ARG A 310 -0.94 3.10 -27.96
N ASN A 311 -1.09 3.86 -26.87
CA ASN A 311 -0.40 5.14 -26.71
C ASN A 311 1.12 4.98 -26.51
N VAL A 312 1.56 3.89 -25.87
CA VAL A 312 2.99 3.56 -25.73
C VAL A 312 3.60 3.07 -27.05
N LEU A 313 2.86 2.34 -27.89
CA LEU A 313 3.32 1.92 -29.22
C LEU A 313 3.40 3.08 -30.23
N VAL A 314 2.50 4.07 -30.14
CA VAL A 314 2.57 5.27 -30.99
C VAL A 314 3.72 6.18 -30.55
N GLY A 315 3.94 6.36 -29.24
CA GLY A 315 5.07 7.15 -28.73
C GLY A 315 6.46 6.53 -28.99
N SER A 316 6.57 5.20 -29.02
CA SER A 316 7.83 4.53 -29.32
C SER A 316 8.19 4.52 -30.82
N ALA A 317 7.19 4.54 -31.71
CA ALA A 317 7.42 4.69 -33.16
C ALA A 317 7.96 6.08 -33.54
N GLU A 318 7.51 7.13 -32.85
CA GLU A 318 8.01 8.51 -33.04
C GLU A 318 9.42 8.70 -32.46
N LEU A 319 9.73 8.04 -31.34
CA LEU A 319 11.09 8.04 -30.76
C LEU A 319 12.08 7.20 -31.58
N GLY A 320 11.65 6.07 -32.15
CA GLY A 320 12.50 5.21 -32.99
C GLY A 320 12.90 5.87 -34.31
N THR A 321 12.02 6.65 -34.92
CA THR A 321 12.31 7.42 -36.14
C THR A 321 13.21 8.62 -35.87
N SER A 322 13.08 9.28 -34.71
CA SER A 322 13.99 10.35 -34.30
C SER A 322 15.39 9.86 -33.92
N LEU A 323 15.51 8.66 -33.32
CA LEU A 323 16.81 8.10 -32.95
C LEU A 323 17.56 7.56 -34.18
N ALA A 324 16.86 6.93 -35.13
CA ALA A 324 17.44 6.48 -36.39
C ALA A 324 17.89 7.64 -37.30
N ALA A 325 17.17 8.78 -37.27
CA ALA A 325 17.59 9.99 -37.96
C ALA A 325 18.78 10.69 -37.27
N MET A 326 18.89 10.62 -35.94
CA MET A 326 20.08 11.11 -35.20
C MET A 326 21.30 10.18 -35.35
N LEU A 327 21.08 8.88 -35.57
CA LEU A 327 22.13 7.88 -35.84
C LEU A 327 22.40 7.71 -37.35
N GLY A 328 22.15 8.76 -38.14
CA GLY A 328 22.62 8.81 -39.52
C GLY A 328 24.12 8.50 -39.59
N LEU A 329 24.44 7.53 -40.44
CA LEU A 329 25.78 7.08 -40.84
C LEU A 329 26.52 6.18 -39.85
N LEU A 330 26.42 4.87 -40.06
CA LEU A 330 27.54 3.93 -39.99
C LEU A 330 27.17 2.65 -40.75
N THR A 331 27.00 2.78 -42.07
CA THR A 331 27.21 1.63 -42.97
C THR A 331 28.71 1.35 -42.99
N VAL A 332 29.14 0.42 -42.15
CA VAL A 332 30.52 -0.05 -42.06
C VAL A 332 30.78 -1.00 -43.24
N GLU A 333 31.66 -0.61 -44.15
CA GLU A 333 32.25 -1.54 -45.11
C GLU A 333 33.17 -2.55 -44.38
N PRO A 334 33.13 -3.84 -44.74
CA PRO A 334 33.98 -4.84 -44.14
C PRO A 334 35.41 -4.73 -44.69
N GLY A 335 36.40 -4.39 -43.86
CA GLY A 335 37.81 -4.48 -44.26
C GLY A 335 38.83 -3.54 -43.60
N ARG A 336 38.59 -3.04 -42.37
CA ARG A 336 39.60 -2.22 -41.68
C ARG A 336 39.99 -2.80 -40.33
N GLU A 337 41.25 -3.21 -40.24
CA GLU A 337 41.89 -3.69 -39.01
C GLU A 337 41.91 -2.58 -37.94
N VAL A 338 41.53 -2.96 -36.72
CA VAL A 338 41.47 -2.09 -35.54
C VAL A 338 42.86 -2.04 -34.89
N PRO A 339 43.40 -0.85 -34.57
CA PRO A 339 44.74 -0.72 -34.00
C PRO A 339 44.81 -1.16 -32.53
N ALA A 340 45.95 -1.78 -32.18
CA ALA A 340 46.28 -2.45 -30.93
C ALA A 340 46.45 -1.51 -29.71
N THR A 341 45.39 -0.84 -29.26
CA THR A 341 45.43 -0.04 -28.01
C THR A 341 44.35 -0.36 -26.97
N GLN A 342 43.52 -1.38 -27.20
CA GLN A 342 42.63 -1.95 -26.18
C GLN A 342 43.17 -3.31 -25.68
N ARG A 343 44.24 -3.27 -24.88
CA ARG A 343 44.76 -4.42 -24.11
C ARG A 343 44.99 -4.07 -22.62
N ARG A 344 44.14 -3.23 -22.05
CA ARG A 344 44.17 -2.91 -20.61
C ARG A 344 42.77 -2.97 -20.02
N SER A 345 42.25 -4.19 -19.83
CA SER A 345 41.12 -4.43 -18.91
C SER A 345 40.86 -5.89 -18.54
N ASN A 346 41.53 -6.88 -19.14
CA ASN A 346 41.21 -8.28 -18.83
C ASN A 346 41.93 -8.89 -17.62
N LYS A 347 42.81 -8.15 -16.94
CA LYS A 347 43.53 -8.68 -15.76
C LYS A 347 42.57 -9.10 -14.62
N ALA A 348 41.43 -8.43 -14.49
CA ALA A 348 40.44 -8.76 -13.47
C ALA A 348 39.65 -10.05 -13.78
N VAL A 349 39.61 -10.48 -15.04
CA VAL A 349 38.97 -11.74 -15.44
C VAL A 349 39.96 -12.88 -15.26
N ASP A 350 41.22 -12.68 -15.66
CA ASP A 350 42.29 -13.66 -15.49
C ASP A 350 42.60 -13.93 -14.00
N ASP A 351 42.49 -12.92 -13.13
CA ASP A 351 42.68 -13.07 -11.68
C ASP A 351 41.51 -13.81 -11.00
N TRP A 352 40.31 -13.82 -11.61
CA TRP A 352 39.11 -14.49 -11.06
C TRP A 352 39.12 -15.99 -11.37
N GLU A 353 39.47 -16.37 -12.60
CA GLU A 353 39.61 -17.77 -13.01
C GLU A 353 40.71 -18.50 -12.21
N ALA A 354 41.80 -17.80 -11.85
CA ALA A 354 42.87 -18.36 -11.03
C ALA A 354 42.50 -18.56 -9.54
N GLU A 355 41.50 -17.85 -9.04
CA GLU A 355 41.00 -18.00 -7.67
C GLU A 355 39.96 -19.13 -7.57
N GLU A 356 39.18 -19.35 -8.64
CA GLU A 356 38.27 -20.48 -8.78
C GLU A 356 39.01 -21.82 -8.83
N GLU A 357 40.07 -21.95 -9.63
CA GLU A 357 40.93 -23.16 -9.67
C GLU A 357 41.59 -23.48 -8.32
N ARG A 358 41.90 -22.46 -7.50
CA ARG A 358 42.48 -22.67 -6.16
C ARG A 358 41.47 -23.21 -5.15
N LEU A 359 40.21 -22.79 -5.25
CA LEU A 359 39.16 -23.24 -4.34
C LEU A 359 38.79 -24.70 -4.64
N GLU A 360 38.66 -25.06 -5.91
CA GLU A 360 38.39 -26.46 -6.31
C GLU A 360 39.50 -27.44 -5.89
N ALA A 361 40.76 -27.00 -5.91
CA ALA A 361 41.90 -27.83 -5.49
C ALA A 361 41.98 -28.07 -3.96
N THR A 362 41.24 -27.30 -3.15
CA THR A 362 41.20 -27.48 -1.68
C THR A 362 40.03 -28.31 -1.19
N GLU A 363 39.03 -28.57 -2.05
CA GLU A 363 37.87 -29.41 -1.73
C GLU A 363 38.02 -30.88 -2.17
N ALA A 364 39.05 -31.20 -2.96
CA ALA A 364 39.47 -32.56 -3.32
C ALA A 364 40.59 -33.07 -2.39
#